data_AF-A0A3D0Y864-F1
#
_entry.id   AF-A0A3D0Y864-F1
#
_cell.length_a   1.000
_cell.length_b   1.000
_cell.length_c   1.000
_cell.angle_alpha   90.00
_cell.angle_beta   90.00
_cell.angle_gamma   90.00
#
_symmetry.space_group_name_H-M   'P 1'
#
loop_
_entity.id
_entity.type
_entity.pdbx_description
1 polymer ?
#
loop_
_entity_poly.entity_id
_entity_poly.type
_entity_poly.pdbx_seq_one_letter_code
_entity_poly.pdbx_strand_id
1 'polypeptide(L)'
;MSKIEFKERFKEEIKTKSNVLIHSDLDAALSSTYLMNKEKHLKLKGVFDINCFNTTNKLYLTEEKLHKDEDVFVDLAVSQEGCMSIDHHMKFSYDAKDFNVNRLNPKTSNIRNDLNNFHSKCPLNTIILLLWVYGENLLETFNYKQRLLIYAADSVWENYKNYRDNFTTWCEYLGLEYILEELESIKPEEIEEVKKEIYIHKSGYVHFNYNVNEFYTEKTKISLQQYLDNVCEFMCWDSVDVPEFEWEYLFDKRSVSYETFDALDKRKLFVSAIPKKQRQIEVLMYDKRREIKKLHLVDAGHL
;
A
#
# COMPACT_ATOMS: atom_id res chain seq x y z
N MET A 1 13.11 -15.87 -10.38
CA MET A 1 11.96 -16.29 -9.55
C MET A 1 10.81 -16.67 -10.46
N SER A 2 10.27 -17.88 -10.32
CA SER A 2 9.06 -18.32 -11.03
C SER A 2 7.78 -17.83 -10.33
N LYS A 3 6.62 -17.93 -11.01
CA LYS A 3 5.31 -17.62 -10.39
C LYS A 3 5.01 -18.51 -9.18
N ILE A 4 5.44 -19.77 -9.20
CA ILE A 4 5.23 -20.74 -8.10
C ILE A 4 6.13 -20.37 -6.91
N GLU A 5 7.43 -20.24 -7.17
CA GLU A 5 8.46 -19.83 -6.20
C GLU A 5 8.11 -18.51 -5.49
N PHE A 6 7.54 -17.53 -6.20
CA PHE A 6 7.07 -16.27 -5.59
C PHE A 6 5.93 -16.51 -4.59
N LYS A 7 4.93 -17.34 -4.94
CA LYS A 7 3.79 -17.65 -4.06
C LYS A 7 4.20 -18.47 -2.86
N GLU A 8 5.07 -19.46 -3.05
CA GLU A 8 5.60 -20.31 -1.98
C GLU A 8 6.41 -19.47 -1.00
N ARG A 9 7.40 -18.73 -1.50
CA ARG A 9 8.24 -17.86 -0.66
C ARG A 9 7.43 -16.78 0.07
N PHE A 10 6.41 -16.20 -0.56
CA PHE A 10 5.50 -15.27 0.13
C PHE A 10 4.83 -15.93 1.33
N LYS A 11 4.26 -17.12 1.14
CA LYS A 11 3.54 -17.90 2.17
C LYS A 11 4.47 -18.47 3.25
N GLU A 12 5.78 -18.47 3.02
CA GLU A 12 6.78 -18.79 4.04
C GLU A 12 7.19 -17.53 4.83
N GLU A 13 7.54 -16.44 4.15
CA GLU A 13 8.04 -15.23 4.82
C GLU A 13 6.96 -14.51 5.62
N ILE A 14 5.69 -14.50 5.16
CA ILE A 14 4.59 -13.86 5.91
C ILE A 14 4.32 -14.52 7.28
N LYS A 15 4.63 -15.81 7.44
CA LYS A 15 4.53 -16.53 8.72
C LYS A 15 5.58 -16.11 9.75
N THR A 16 6.64 -15.41 9.32
CA THR A 16 7.66 -14.84 10.20
C THR A 16 7.33 -13.42 10.65
N LYS A 17 6.28 -12.82 10.08
CA LYS A 17 5.81 -11.48 10.40
C LYS A 17 4.78 -11.50 11.50
N SER A 18 4.70 -10.42 12.26
CA SER A 18 3.73 -10.19 13.33
C SER A 18 2.93 -8.89 13.10
N ASN A 19 3.50 -7.94 12.36
CA ASN A 19 3.02 -6.57 12.31
C ASN A 19 2.79 -6.10 10.88
N VAL A 20 1.66 -5.46 10.62
CA VAL A 20 1.29 -4.87 9.33
C VAL A 20 1.34 -3.35 9.44
N LEU A 21 1.94 -2.71 8.44
CA LEU A 21 1.90 -1.26 8.25
C LEU A 21 1.25 -0.97 6.91
N ILE A 22 0.24 -0.10 6.91
CA ILE A 22 -0.64 0.13 5.76
C ILE A 22 -0.51 1.55 5.22
N HIS A 23 -0.72 1.73 3.92
CA HIS A 23 -1.08 3.05 3.39
C HIS A 23 -2.52 3.42 3.83
N SER A 24 -2.92 4.69 3.67
CA SER A 24 -4.18 5.20 4.24
C SER A 24 -5.36 5.26 3.25
N ASP A 25 -5.35 4.43 2.20
CA ASP A 25 -6.43 4.36 1.19
C ASP A 25 -7.19 3.01 1.17
N LEU A 26 -8.02 2.84 0.15
CA LEU A 26 -8.89 1.67 -0.03
C LEU A 26 -8.14 0.40 -0.45
N ASP A 27 -7.11 0.46 -1.30
CA ASP A 27 -6.38 -0.76 -1.66
C ASP A 27 -5.63 -1.29 -0.45
N ALA A 28 -4.97 -0.38 0.28
CA ALA A 28 -4.30 -0.70 1.53
C ALA A 28 -5.27 -1.28 2.58
N ALA A 29 -6.48 -0.75 2.72
CA ALA A 29 -7.48 -1.29 3.63
C ALA A 29 -7.99 -2.68 3.21
N LEU A 30 -8.35 -2.88 1.94
CA LEU A 30 -8.78 -4.19 1.42
C LEU A 30 -7.68 -5.25 1.56
N SER A 31 -6.47 -4.93 1.08
CA SER A 31 -5.33 -5.85 1.06
C SER A 31 -4.87 -6.22 2.46
N SER A 32 -4.81 -5.27 3.40
CA SER A 32 -4.37 -5.53 4.78
C SER A 32 -5.42 -6.27 5.61
N THR A 33 -6.70 -5.91 5.52
CA THR A 33 -7.78 -6.61 6.25
C THR A 33 -7.95 -8.04 5.74
N TYR A 34 -7.85 -8.25 4.42
CA TYR A 34 -7.75 -9.60 3.83
C TYR A 34 -6.55 -10.38 4.38
N LEU A 35 -5.35 -9.78 4.36
CA LEU A 35 -4.12 -10.43 4.78
C LEU A 35 -4.17 -10.84 6.26
N MET A 36 -4.62 -9.94 7.15
CA MET A 36 -4.82 -10.25 8.58
C MET A 36 -5.94 -11.27 8.79
N ASN A 37 -6.91 -11.38 7.88
CA ASN A 37 -7.92 -12.43 7.93
C ASN A 37 -7.42 -13.81 7.48
N LYS A 38 -6.42 -13.88 6.58
CA LYS A 38 -5.76 -15.15 6.22
C LYS A 38 -4.69 -15.56 7.23
N GLU A 39 -3.91 -14.60 7.68
CA GLU A 39 -2.75 -14.78 8.56
C GLU A 39 -3.08 -14.18 9.94
N LYS A 40 -3.94 -14.87 10.69
CA LYS A 40 -4.57 -14.41 11.95
C LYS A 40 -3.60 -14.01 13.09
N HIS A 41 -2.31 -14.25 12.93
CA HIS A 41 -1.26 -13.82 13.87
C HIS A 41 -0.78 -12.37 13.62
N LEU A 42 -1.07 -11.82 12.43
CA LEU A 42 -0.73 -10.46 12.04
C LEU A 42 -1.62 -9.42 12.73
N LYS A 43 -1.04 -8.26 13.07
CA LYS A 43 -1.75 -7.13 13.68
C LYS A 43 -1.37 -5.81 13.03
N LEU A 44 -2.31 -4.86 12.96
CA LEU A 44 -2.00 -3.50 12.55
C LEU A 44 -1.05 -2.85 13.56
N LYS A 45 0.05 -2.28 13.08
CA LYS A 45 1.06 -1.56 13.88
C LYS A 45 1.22 -0.09 13.49
N GLY A 46 0.93 0.23 12.23
CA GLY A 46 1.15 1.58 11.74
C GLY A 46 0.41 1.93 10.46
N VAL A 47 0.25 3.23 10.24
CA VAL A 47 -0.47 3.80 9.11
C VAL A 47 0.37 4.92 8.52
N PHE A 48 0.58 4.89 7.21
CA PHE A 48 1.27 5.93 6.45
C PHE A 48 0.25 6.85 5.77
N ASP A 49 0.16 8.09 6.26
CA ASP A 49 -0.67 9.15 5.72
C ASP A 49 0.10 9.93 4.64
N ILE A 50 -0.20 9.65 3.37
CA ILE A 50 0.16 10.57 2.27
C ILE A 50 -0.87 11.69 2.26
N ASN A 51 -0.63 12.69 3.10
CA ASN A 51 -1.39 13.93 3.08
C ASN A 51 -1.05 14.68 1.78
N CYS A 52 -1.88 14.54 0.74
CA CYS A 52 -1.62 15.12 -0.57
C CYS A 52 -1.57 16.67 -0.56
N PHE A 53 -2.28 17.31 0.37
CA PHE A 53 -2.40 18.77 0.50
C PHE A 53 -1.23 19.45 1.23
N ASN A 54 -0.58 18.77 2.18
CA ASN A 54 0.56 19.30 2.94
C ASN A 54 1.90 18.95 2.29
N THR A 55 2.98 19.66 2.66
CA THR A 55 4.35 19.32 2.23
C THR A 55 4.98 18.18 3.04
N THR A 56 4.22 17.50 3.90
CA THR A 56 4.73 16.42 4.77
C THR A 56 3.85 15.18 4.69
N ASN A 57 4.46 14.04 4.38
CA ASN A 57 3.86 12.71 4.59
C ASN A 57 4.15 12.27 6.03
N LYS A 58 3.37 11.34 6.58
CA LYS A 58 3.47 10.96 8.00
C LYS A 58 3.34 9.47 8.21
N LEU A 59 4.17 8.89 9.07
CA LEU A 59 4.00 7.53 9.59
C LEU A 59 3.57 7.62 11.06
N TYR A 60 2.49 6.92 11.39
CA TYR A 60 2.00 6.74 12.75
C TYR A 60 2.27 5.31 13.19
N LEU A 61 2.78 5.12 14.41
CA LEU A 61 3.12 3.81 14.98
C LEU A 61 2.60 3.65 16.41
N THR A 62 2.27 2.41 16.78
CA THR A 62 2.02 2.00 18.18
C THR A 62 3.25 2.07 19.07
N GLU A 63 4.44 1.94 18.50
CA GLU A 63 5.72 1.93 19.22
C GLU A 63 6.80 2.71 18.46
N GLU A 64 7.87 3.10 19.15
CA GLU A 64 8.90 3.96 18.54
C GLU A 64 9.61 3.29 17.34
N LYS A 65 9.64 1.95 17.27
CA LYS A 65 10.57 1.24 16.40
C LYS A 65 9.89 0.42 15.32
N LEU A 66 10.50 0.48 14.14
CA LEU A 66 10.25 -0.48 13.07
C LEU A 66 11.18 -1.68 13.25
N HIS A 67 10.62 -2.87 13.07
CA HIS A 67 11.24 -4.16 13.27
C HIS A 67 11.24 -4.92 11.94
N LYS A 68 12.26 -4.71 11.10
CA LYS A 68 12.33 -5.23 9.72
C LYS A 68 11.95 -6.72 9.57
N ASP A 69 12.33 -7.53 10.55
CA ASP A 69 12.08 -8.97 10.53
C ASP A 69 10.64 -9.34 10.94
N GLU A 70 9.94 -8.49 11.69
CA GLU A 70 8.55 -8.70 12.17
C GLU A 70 7.50 -7.90 11.37
N ASP A 71 7.91 -6.77 10.79
CA ASP A 71 7.07 -5.80 10.10
C ASP A 71 6.93 -6.14 8.60
N VAL A 72 5.72 -6.01 8.07
CA VAL A 72 5.40 -6.03 6.63
C VAL A 72 4.64 -4.77 6.23
N PHE A 73 5.06 -4.17 5.12
CA PHE A 73 4.49 -2.97 4.54
C PHE A 73 3.51 -3.35 3.42
N VAL A 74 2.24 -3.04 3.57
CA VAL A 74 1.17 -3.37 2.61
C VAL A 74 0.76 -2.11 1.86
N ASP A 75 0.74 -2.22 0.54
CA ASP A 75 0.50 -1.14 -0.42
C ASP A 75 1.44 0.07 -0.26
N LEU A 76 2.67 -0.21 0.20
CA LEU A 76 3.66 0.82 0.54
C LEU A 76 5.00 0.48 -0.12
N ALA A 77 5.45 1.34 -1.03
CA ALA A 77 6.69 1.15 -1.76
C ALA A 77 7.94 1.35 -0.88
N VAL A 78 8.29 0.35 -0.07
CA VAL A 78 9.50 0.37 0.77
C VAL A 78 10.69 -0.24 0.01
N SER A 79 11.83 0.44 0.14
CA SER A 79 13.09 0.18 -0.59
C SER A 79 14.31 0.02 0.34
N GLN A 80 14.08 -0.01 1.66
CA GLN A 80 15.11 -0.27 2.67
C GLN A 80 15.39 -1.77 2.75
N GLU A 81 16.67 -2.15 2.64
CA GLU A 81 17.08 -3.56 2.71
C GLU A 81 16.61 -4.26 3.98
N GLY A 82 16.02 -5.44 3.81
CA GLY A 82 15.50 -6.30 4.86
C GLY A 82 14.03 -6.04 5.22
N CYS A 83 13.37 -5.03 4.65
CA CYS A 83 11.96 -4.75 4.89
C CYS A 83 11.08 -5.56 3.92
N MET A 84 10.12 -6.31 4.46
CA MET A 84 9.12 -6.99 3.62
C MET A 84 8.07 -6.00 3.14
N SER A 85 7.85 -5.93 1.84
CA SER A 85 6.91 -5.01 1.20
C SER A 85 6.02 -5.81 0.25
N ILE A 86 4.72 -5.50 0.23
CA ILE A 86 3.71 -6.12 -0.62
C ILE A 86 3.01 -4.98 -1.36
N ASP A 87 3.38 -4.76 -2.61
CA ASP A 87 2.87 -3.65 -3.41
C ASP A 87 3.03 -3.88 -4.92
N HIS A 88 2.44 -3.00 -5.72
CA HIS A 88 2.55 -3.00 -7.19
C HIS A 88 3.07 -1.66 -7.75
N HIS A 89 3.61 -0.81 -6.87
CA HIS A 89 4.19 0.47 -7.23
C HIS A 89 5.53 0.30 -7.95
N MET A 90 5.99 1.33 -8.68
CA MET A 90 7.32 1.29 -9.31
C MET A 90 8.40 1.58 -8.28
N LYS A 91 9.42 0.71 -8.22
CA LYS A 91 10.61 0.86 -7.36
C LYS A 91 11.88 0.96 -8.20
N PHE A 92 12.80 1.82 -7.77
CA PHE A 92 14.06 2.08 -8.46
C PHE A 92 15.23 1.26 -7.87
N SER A 93 15.18 0.93 -6.57
CA SER A 93 16.13 0.02 -5.90
C SER A 93 15.60 -1.42 -5.83
N TYR A 94 16.47 -2.35 -5.44
CA TYR A 94 16.19 -3.77 -5.29
C TYR A 94 16.52 -4.22 -3.87
N ASP A 95 15.62 -4.99 -3.27
CA ASP A 95 15.80 -5.75 -2.03
C ASP A 95 15.25 -7.17 -2.28
N ALA A 96 15.95 -8.20 -1.82
CA ALA A 96 15.48 -9.57 -1.90
C ALA A 96 14.16 -9.82 -1.14
N LYS A 97 13.88 -9.16 0.00
CA LYS A 97 12.67 -9.40 0.83
C LYS A 97 11.39 -8.71 0.33
N ASP A 98 11.46 -7.96 -0.76
CA ASP A 98 10.34 -7.20 -1.33
C ASP A 98 9.53 -8.02 -2.36
N PHE A 99 8.22 -8.19 -2.09
CA PHE A 99 7.24 -8.95 -2.87
C PHE A 99 6.44 -8.05 -3.82
N ASN A 100 7.15 -7.27 -4.63
CA ASN A 100 6.55 -6.44 -5.65
C ASN A 100 6.29 -7.20 -6.96
N VAL A 101 5.03 -7.22 -7.44
CA VAL A 101 4.66 -8.04 -8.62
C VAL A 101 5.36 -7.61 -9.91
N ASN A 102 5.76 -6.34 -10.06
CA ASN A 102 6.48 -5.84 -11.26
C ASN A 102 7.83 -6.55 -11.47
N ARG A 103 8.32 -7.28 -10.48
CA ARG A 103 9.53 -8.12 -10.56
C ARG A 103 9.30 -9.43 -11.31
N LEU A 104 8.05 -9.89 -11.45
CA LEU A 104 7.73 -11.16 -12.11
C LEU A 104 7.67 -11.03 -13.63
N ASN A 105 7.19 -9.90 -14.15
CA ASN A 105 7.05 -9.71 -15.59
C ASN A 105 8.36 -9.21 -16.22
N PRO A 106 8.96 -9.94 -17.19
CA PRO A 106 10.22 -9.53 -17.83
C PRO A 106 10.13 -8.21 -18.61
N LYS A 107 8.92 -7.76 -18.98
CA LYS A 107 8.72 -6.44 -19.60
C LYS A 107 8.93 -5.29 -18.59
N THR A 108 8.67 -5.54 -17.30
CA THR A 108 8.77 -4.54 -16.23
C THR A 108 10.04 -4.65 -15.38
N SER A 109 10.77 -5.77 -15.45
CA SER A 109 12.03 -5.96 -14.68
C SER A 109 13.13 -4.94 -15.03
N ASN A 110 13.00 -4.23 -16.17
CA ASN A 110 13.92 -3.18 -16.62
C ASN A 110 13.44 -1.74 -16.31
N ILE A 111 12.37 -1.55 -15.54
CA ILE A 111 11.78 -0.22 -15.22
C ILE A 111 12.76 0.76 -14.54
N ARG A 112 13.88 0.28 -13.98
CA ARG A 112 14.92 1.07 -13.29
C ARG A 112 15.36 2.37 -13.99
N ASN A 113 15.27 2.46 -15.32
CA ASN A 113 15.89 3.52 -16.10
C ASN A 113 14.93 4.40 -16.94
N ASP A 114 13.61 4.15 -16.96
CA ASP A 114 12.74 4.93 -17.86
C ASP A 114 11.32 5.21 -17.34
N LEU A 115 10.99 6.51 -17.22
CA LEU A 115 9.64 7.00 -16.93
C LEU A 115 8.64 6.71 -18.06
N ASN A 116 9.11 6.53 -19.30
CA ASN A 116 8.26 6.11 -20.42
C ASN A 116 7.65 4.71 -20.21
N ASN A 117 8.29 3.87 -19.38
CA ASN A 117 7.79 2.53 -19.05
C ASN A 117 6.73 2.54 -17.93
N PHE A 118 6.27 3.69 -17.43
CA PHE A 118 5.18 3.76 -16.44
C PHE A 118 3.92 3.03 -16.92
N HIS A 119 3.60 3.13 -18.22
CA HIS A 119 2.48 2.43 -18.86
C HIS A 119 2.60 0.90 -18.89
N SER A 120 3.75 0.35 -18.49
CA SER A 120 3.96 -1.10 -18.34
C SER A 120 3.77 -1.60 -16.89
N LYS A 121 3.64 -0.72 -15.88
CA LYS A 121 3.44 -1.13 -14.47
C LYS A 121 2.23 -2.06 -14.36
N CYS A 122 2.23 -2.93 -13.36
CA CYS A 122 1.06 -3.76 -13.06
C CYS A 122 -0.15 -2.85 -12.75
N PRO A 123 -1.22 -2.92 -13.56
CA PRO A 123 -2.40 -2.06 -13.41
C PRO A 123 -3.45 -2.66 -12.46
N LEU A 124 -3.17 -3.84 -11.91
CA LEU A 124 -3.92 -4.50 -10.86
C LEU A 124 -3.46 -3.98 -9.50
N ASN A 125 -4.38 -3.87 -8.55
CA ASN A 125 -4.13 -3.42 -7.19
C ASN A 125 -3.59 -4.54 -6.27
N THR A 126 -3.12 -4.17 -5.09
CA THR A 126 -2.50 -5.06 -4.10
C THR A 126 -3.46 -6.15 -3.63
N ILE A 127 -4.76 -5.87 -3.46
CA ILE A 127 -5.73 -6.93 -3.08
C ILE A 127 -5.86 -8.02 -4.15
N ILE A 128 -5.96 -7.69 -5.45
CA ILE A 128 -6.03 -8.71 -6.53
C ILE A 128 -4.77 -9.59 -6.53
N LEU A 129 -3.61 -8.99 -6.25
CA LEU A 129 -2.34 -9.70 -6.20
C LEU A 129 -2.24 -10.66 -5.02
N LEU A 130 -2.75 -10.26 -3.84
CA LEU A 130 -2.86 -11.15 -2.69
C LEU A 130 -3.80 -12.33 -2.98
N LEU A 131 -4.99 -12.08 -3.53
CA LEU A 131 -5.92 -13.14 -3.94
C LEU A 131 -5.26 -14.14 -4.90
N TRP A 132 -4.54 -13.64 -5.90
CA TRP A 132 -3.75 -14.46 -6.81
C TRP A 132 -2.67 -15.27 -6.07
N VAL A 133 -1.95 -14.71 -5.10
CA VAL A 133 -0.94 -15.44 -4.31
C VAL A 133 -1.56 -16.56 -3.48
N TYR A 134 -2.70 -16.31 -2.83
CA TYR A 134 -3.40 -17.35 -2.07
C TYR A 134 -4.03 -18.41 -2.98
N GLY A 135 -4.40 -18.04 -4.20
CA GLY A 135 -4.99 -18.93 -5.21
C GLY A 135 -6.51 -18.80 -5.29
N GLU A 136 -7.06 -17.64 -4.91
CA GLU A 136 -8.50 -17.40 -4.81
C GLU A 136 -9.02 -16.74 -6.09
N ASN A 137 -10.04 -17.34 -6.70
CA ASN A 137 -10.72 -16.79 -7.87
C ASN A 137 -11.76 -15.76 -7.41
N LEU A 138 -11.68 -14.52 -7.92
CA LEU A 138 -12.60 -13.46 -7.51
C LEU A 138 -14.07 -13.83 -7.78
N LEU A 139 -14.36 -14.43 -8.94
CA LEU A 139 -15.73 -14.75 -9.37
C LEU A 139 -16.39 -15.84 -8.50
N GLU A 140 -15.57 -16.72 -7.91
CA GLU A 140 -15.99 -17.82 -7.06
C GLU A 140 -16.05 -17.43 -5.57
N THR A 141 -15.12 -16.56 -5.13
CA THR A 141 -14.93 -16.21 -3.71
C THR A 141 -15.84 -15.06 -3.28
N PHE A 142 -16.07 -14.07 -4.15
CA PHE A 142 -16.75 -12.82 -3.82
C PHE A 142 -18.03 -12.63 -4.61
N ASN A 143 -19.05 -12.03 -4.00
CA ASN A 143 -20.26 -11.62 -4.71
C ASN A 143 -19.97 -10.38 -5.61
N TYR A 144 -20.89 -10.07 -6.53
CA TYR A 144 -20.69 -8.98 -7.51
C TYR A 144 -20.39 -7.62 -6.85
N LYS A 145 -21.08 -7.26 -5.76
CA LYS A 145 -20.84 -6.01 -5.02
C LYS A 145 -19.43 -5.97 -4.40
N GLN A 146 -18.97 -7.08 -3.83
CA GLN A 146 -17.61 -7.22 -3.29
C GLN A 146 -16.55 -7.10 -4.39
N ARG A 147 -16.80 -7.64 -5.59
CA ARG A 147 -15.91 -7.48 -6.75
C ARG A 147 -15.87 -6.05 -7.26
N LEU A 148 -17.02 -5.36 -7.35
CA LEU A 148 -17.07 -3.92 -7.66
C LEU A 148 -16.20 -3.11 -6.68
N LEU A 149 -16.22 -3.42 -5.39
CA LEU A 149 -15.36 -2.76 -4.41
C LEU A 149 -13.87 -3.04 -4.65
N ILE A 150 -13.51 -4.30 -4.94
CA ILE A 150 -12.14 -4.67 -5.31
C ILE A 150 -11.67 -3.90 -6.55
N TYR A 151 -12.49 -3.76 -7.59
CA TYR A 151 -12.13 -2.99 -8.80
C TYR A 151 -12.12 -1.47 -8.60
N ALA A 152 -12.67 -0.97 -7.49
CA ALA A 152 -12.64 0.44 -7.11
C ALA A 152 -11.30 0.90 -6.47
N ALA A 153 -10.48 -0.05 -5.99
CA ALA A 153 -9.15 0.21 -5.41
C ALA A 153 -8.05 0.38 -6.49
N ASP A 154 -7.04 1.24 -6.22
CA ASP A 154 -6.06 1.84 -7.17
C ASP A 154 -6.59 2.08 -8.61
N SER A 155 -7.87 2.50 -8.72
CA SER A 155 -8.53 2.77 -10.00
C SER A 155 -8.39 1.62 -11.02
N VAL A 156 -8.51 0.36 -10.58
CA VAL A 156 -8.36 -0.83 -11.45
C VAL A 156 -9.29 -0.80 -12.66
N TRP A 157 -10.55 -0.37 -12.49
CA TRP A 157 -11.49 -0.23 -13.61
C TRP A 157 -11.06 0.86 -14.61
N GLU A 158 -10.61 2.03 -14.14
CA GLU A 158 -10.07 3.08 -15.00
C GLU A 158 -8.75 2.65 -15.67
N ASN A 159 -7.89 1.90 -14.98
CA ASN A 159 -6.64 1.36 -15.54
C ASN A 159 -6.94 0.36 -16.67
N TYR A 160 -7.98 -0.48 -16.52
CA TYR A 160 -8.45 -1.36 -17.59
C TYR A 160 -8.93 -0.57 -18.82
N LYS A 161 -9.76 0.47 -18.63
CA LYS A 161 -10.28 1.27 -19.75
C LYS A 161 -9.19 2.11 -20.44
N ASN A 162 -8.21 2.64 -19.69
CA ASN A 162 -7.16 3.52 -20.22
C ASN A 162 -5.92 2.77 -20.75
N TYR A 163 -5.60 1.59 -20.21
CA TYR A 163 -4.36 0.85 -20.50
C TYR A 163 -4.64 -0.62 -20.84
N ARG A 164 -5.74 -0.88 -21.56
CA ARG A 164 -6.29 -2.22 -21.85
C ARG A 164 -5.24 -3.26 -22.27
N ASP A 165 -4.35 -2.94 -23.20
CA ASP A 165 -3.36 -3.91 -23.71
C ASP A 165 -2.35 -4.36 -22.63
N ASN A 166 -1.92 -3.41 -21.78
CA ASN A 166 -1.07 -3.72 -20.63
C ASN A 166 -1.86 -4.52 -19.57
N PHE A 167 -3.11 -4.15 -19.32
CA PHE A 167 -4.01 -4.84 -18.40
C PHE A 167 -4.24 -6.30 -18.81
N THR A 168 -4.59 -6.53 -20.07
CA THR A 168 -4.75 -7.87 -20.68
C THR A 168 -3.46 -8.68 -20.56
N THR A 169 -2.32 -8.10 -20.95
CA THR A 169 -0.99 -8.76 -20.82
C THR A 169 -0.73 -9.21 -19.38
N TRP A 170 -1.08 -8.40 -18.38
CA TRP A 170 -0.90 -8.74 -16.97
C TRP A 170 -1.87 -9.82 -16.50
N CYS A 171 -3.12 -9.82 -16.99
CA CYS A 171 -4.10 -10.86 -16.68
C CYS A 171 -3.67 -12.21 -17.26
N GLU A 172 -3.31 -12.27 -18.54
CA GLU A 172 -2.76 -13.46 -19.21
C GLU A 172 -1.49 -13.97 -18.50
N TYR A 173 -0.58 -13.06 -18.12
CA TYR A 173 0.65 -13.44 -17.44
C TYR A 173 0.37 -14.09 -16.06
N LEU A 174 -0.63 -13.62 -15.33
CA LEU A 174 -0.95 -14.14 -13.99
C LEU A 174 -1.93 -15.33 -14.01
N GLY A 175 -2.74 -15.48 -15.07
CA GLY A 175 -3.86 -16.44 -15.14
C GLY A 175 -5.14 -15.87 -14.53
N LEU A 176 -5.46 -14.62 -14.86
CA LEU A 176 -6.59 -13.82 -14.33
C LEU A 176 -7.52 -13.31 -15.44
N GLU A 177 -7.47 -13.89 -16.64
CA GLU A 177 -8.19 -13.44 -17.85
C GLU A 177 -9.70 -13.31 -17.63
N TYR A 178 -10.26 -14.08 -16.70
CA TYR A 178 -11.68 -14.05 -16.32
C TYR A 178 -12.17 -12.69 -15.80
N ILE A 179 -11.29 -11.80 -15.30
CA ILE A 179 -11.70 -10.45 -14.86
C ILE A 179 -11.96 -9.49 -16.03
N LEU A 180 -11.44 -9.79 -17.23
CA LEU A 180 -11.55 -8.90 -18.40
C LEU A 180 -12.99 -8.79 -18.90
N GLU A 181 -13.73 -9.91 -18.92
CA GLU A 181 -15.15 -9.93 -19.32
C GLU A 181 -16.02 -9.16 -18.32
N GLU A 182 -15.77 -9.32 -17.02
CA GLU A 182 -16.49 -8.60 -15.98
C GLU A 182 -16.22 -7.08 -16.03
N LEU A 183 -14.96 -6.66 -16.12
CA LEU A 183 -14.56 -5.25 -16.23
C LEU A 183 -15.12 -4.54 -17.47
N GLU A 184 -15.43 -5.27 -18.54
CA GLU A 184 -16.13 -4.70 -19.69
C GLU A 184 -17.60 -4.37 -19.37
N SER A 185 -18.27 -5.24 -18.60
CA SER A 185 -19.69 -5.13 -18.28
C SER A 185 -20.01 -4.07 -17.21
N ILE A 186 -19.05 -3.77 -16.33
CA ILE A 186 -19.21 -2.81 -15.21
C ILE A 186 -19.39 -1.38 -15.72
N LYS A 187 -20.43 -0.70 -15.21
CA LYS A 187 -20.67 0.72 -15.41
C LYS A 187 -20.03 1.54 -14.29
N PRO A 188 -19.51 2.75 -14.57
CA PRO A 188 -18.87 3.60 -13.56
C PRO A 188 -19.81 4.02 -12.43
N GLU A 189 -21.12 4.08 -12.67
CA GLU A 189 -22.12 4.38 -11.64
C GLU A 189 -22.15 3.31 -10.54
N GLU A 190 -21.95 2.04 -10.88
CA GLU A 190 -21.97 0.91 -9.93
C GLU A 190 -20.75 0.97 -8.98
N ILE A 191 -19.59 1.37 -9.51
CA ILE A 191 -18.36 1.63 -8.72
C ILE A 191 -18.57 2.81 -7.76
N GLU A 192 -19.21 3.90 -8.21
CA GLU A 192 -19.52 5.04 -7.35
C GLU A 192 -20.70 4.77 -6.39
N GLU A 193 -21.54 3.78 -6.63
CA GLU A 193 -22.57 3.32 -5.68
C GLU A 193 -21.95 2.50 -4.55
N VAL A 194 -21.09 1.52 -4.85
CA VAL A 194 -20.44 0.71 -3.80
C VAL A 194 -19.56 1.56 -2.89
N LYS A 195 -18.77 2.51 -3.41
CA LYS A 195 -17.99 3.44 -2.59
C LYS A 195 -18.86 4.21 -1.58
N LYS A 196 -20.09 4.61 -1.96
CA LYS A 196 -21.03 5.30 -1.06
C LYS A 196 -21.58 4.39 0.03
N GLU A 197 -21.87 3.13 -0.29
CA GLU A 197 -22.46 2.14 0.62
C GLU A 197 -21.58 1.90 1.86
N ILE A 198 -20.26 1.89 1.68
CA ILE A 198 -19.26 1.77 2.76
C ILE A 198 -18.65 3.12 3.21
N TYR A 199 -19.32 4.24 2.90
CA TYR A 199 -18.95 5.59 3.34
C TYR A 199 -17.56 6.10 2.86
N ILE A 200 -17.10 5.60 1.71
CA ILE A 200 -15.85 6.01 1.09
C ILE A 200 -16.09 7.20 0.15
N HIS A 201 -15.42 8.32 0.44
CA HIS A 201 -15.40 9.46 -0.47
C HIS A 201 -14.49 9.19 -1.68
N LYS A 202 -14.75 9.84 -2.82
CA LYS A 202 -14.12 9.63 -4.14
C LYS A 202 -12.61 9.37 -4.19
N SER A 203 -11.83 9.91 -3.25
CA SER A 203 -10.39 9.70 -3.20
C SER A 203 -10.00 8.33 -2.62
N GLY A 204 -10.78 7.75 -1.71
CA GLY A 204 -10.43 6.53 -0.97
C GLY A 204 -9.65 6.77 0.33
N TYR A 205 -9.06 7.95 0.51
CA TYR A 205 -8.10 8.24 1.58
C TYR A 205 -8.76 8.57 2.92
N VAL A 206 -8.11 8.09 3.98
CA VAL A 206 -8.27 8.47 5.38
C VAL A 206 -7.04 9.29 5.78
N HIS A 207 -7.22 10.39 6.51
CA HIS A 207 -6.15 11.32 6.91
C HIS A 207 -6.19 11.57 8.43
N PHE A 208 -5.03 11.81 9.04
CA PHE A 208 -4.97 12.00 10.50
C PHE A 208 -5.54 13.35 10.95
N ASN A 209 -6.51 13.31 11.88
CA ASN A 209 -7.16 14.49 12.45
C ASN A 209 -6.64 14.78 13.87
N TYR A 210 -5.76 15.77 13.95
CA TYR A 210 -5.13 16.21 15.19
C TYR A 210 -6.04 16.67 16.32
N ASN A 211 -7.28 17.05 16.03
CA ASN A 211 -8.19 17.55 17.07
C ASN A 211 -8.79 16.41 17.92
N VAL A 212 -8.70 15.17 17.41
CA VAL A 212 -9.31 13.96 17.96
C VAL A 212 -8.33 12.79 18.04
N ASN A 213 -7.06 13.02 17.69
CA ASN A 213 -5.95 12.05 17.72
C ASN A 213 -6.23 10.73 16.98
N GLU A 214 -6.97 10.83 15.89
CA GLU A 214 -7.55 9.69 15.18
C GLU A 214 -7.55 9.97 13.68
N PHE A 215 -7.52 8.90 12.88
CA PHE A 215 -7.62 8.96 11.43
C PHE A 215 -9.08 9.11 10.99
N TYR A 216 -9.36 10.04 10.08
CA TYR A 216 -10.69 10.30 9.53
C TYR A 216 -10.69 10.49 8.01
N THR A 217 -11.76 10.01 7.39
CA THR A 217 -12.15 10.44 6.04
C THR A 217 -12.57 11.92 6.07
N GLU A 218 -11.99 12.77 5.21
CA GLU A 218 -12.25 14.23 5.25
C GLU A 218 -13.73 14.62 5.15
N LYS A 219 -14.52 13.87 4.38
CA LYS A 219 -15.92 14.21 4.09
C LYS A 219 -16.93 13.41 4.89
N THR A 220 -16.75 12.10 5.00
CA THR A 220 -17.67 11.21 5.71
C THR A 220 -17.42 11.18 7.23
N LYS A 221 -16.25 11.65 7.70
CA LYS A 221 -15.90 11.77 9.12
C LYS A 221 -16.08 10.47 9.92
N ILE A 222 -15.90 9.33 9.26
CA ILE A 222 -15.72 8.04 9.93
C ILE A 222 -14.26 7.87 10.34
N SER A 223 -14.03 7.24 11.50
CA SER A 223 -12.69 6.94 11.99
C SER A 223 -12.04 5.79 11.18
N LEU A 224 -10.73 5.57 11.30
CA LEU A 224 -10.07 4.42 10.66
C LEU A 224 -10.62 3.09 11.17
N GLN A 225 -10.98 2.97 12.45
CA GLN A 225 -11.64 1.76 12.97
C GLN A 225 -12.94 1.51 12.22
N GLN A 226 -13.82 2.51 12.16
CA GLN A 226 -15.08 2.43 11.40
C GLN A 226 -14.87 2.17 9.91
N TYR A 227 -13.80 2.69 9.32
CA TYR A 227 -13.45 2.46 7.91
C TYR A 227 -13.04 1.01 7.66
N LEU A 228 -12.17 0.44 8.51
CA LEU A 228 -11.80 -0.98 8.42
C LEU A 228 -12.97 -1.90 8.76
N ASP A 229 -13.81 -1.54 9.74
CA ASP A 229 -15.03 -2.28 10.09
C ASP A 229 -16.02 -2.32 8.91
N ASN A 230 -16.30 -1.17 8.28
CA ASN A 230 -17.15 -1.11 7.08
C ASN A 230 -16.61 -2.00 5.95
N VAL A 231 -15.28 -2.01 5.73
CA VAL A 231 -14.64 -2.88 4.73
C VAL A 231 -14.78 -4.36 5.12
N CYS A 232 -14.52 -4.71 6.38
CA CYS A 232 -14.62 -6.09 6.86
C CYS A 232 -16.07 -6.60 6.80
N GLU A 233 -17.06 -5.83 7.26
CA GLU A 233 -18.48 -6.19 7.18
C GLU A 233 -18.91 -6.42 5.73
N PHE A 234 -18.58 -5.49 4.83
CA PHE A 234 -18.93 -5.57 3.41
C PHE A 234 -18.28 -6.78 2.70
N MET A 235 -17.04 -7.09 3.06
CA MET A 235 -16.30 -8.25 2.53
C MET A 235 -16.60 -9.57 3.27
N CYS A 236 -17.42 -9.53 4.32
CA CYS A 236 -17.73 -10.65 5.21
C CYS A 236 -16.47 -11.28 5.85
N TRP A 237 -15.56 -10.42 6.30
CA TRP A 237 -14.33 -10.75 7.02
C TRP A 237 -14.47 -10.41 8.51
N ASP A 238 -13.63 -11.00 9.36
CA ASP A 238 -13.55 -10.60 10.77
C ASP A 238 -12.96 -9.19 10.87
N SER A 239 -13.52 -8.37 11.78
CA SER A 239 -13.01 -7.03 12.10
C SER A 239 -11.53 -7.07 12.54
N VAL A 240 -10.85 -5.95 12.30
CA VAL A 240 -9.44 -5.74 12.64
C VAL A 240 -9.34 -4.59 13.64
N ASP A 241 -8.68 -4.84 14.76
CA ASP A 241 -8.41 -3.81 15.77
C ASP A 241 -7.42 -2.75 15.23
N VAL A 242 -7.83 -1.49 15.27
CA VAL A 242 -6.96 -0.32 15.09
C VAL A 242 -6.39 0.07 16.46
N PRO A 243 -5.08 -0.06 16.67
CA PRO A 243 -4.47 0.27 17.96
C PRO A 243 -4.34 1.79 18.13
N GLU A 244 -4.10 2.23 19.37
CA GLU A 244 -3.72 3.62 19.63
C GLU A 244 -2.29 3.87 19.12
N PHE A 245 -2.12 4.86 18.23
CA PHE A 245 -0.80 5.27 17.75
C PHE A 245 -0.16 6.25 18.73
N GLU A 246 1.09 5.99 19.15
CA GLU A 246 1.81 6.80 20.14
C GLU A 246 2.90 7.70 19.53
N TRP A 247 3.34 7.41 18.30
CA TRP A 247 4.50 8.04 17.67
C TRP A 247 4.16 8.58 16.28
N GLU A 248 4.59 9.82 15.99
CA GLU A 248 4.50 10.43 14.66
C GLU A 248 5.90 10.67 14.09
N TYR A 249 6.12 10.21 12.86
CA TYR A 249 7.27 10.50 12.01
C TYR A 249 6.86 11.36 10.82
N LEU A 250 7.54 12.48 10.60
CA LEU A 250 7.26 13.41 9.49
C LEU A 250 8.29 13.31 8.36
N PHE A 251 7.86 13.33 7.11
CA PHE A 251 8.73 13.25 5.93
C PHE A 251 8.47 14.44 5.00
N ASP A 252 9.43 15.36 4.83
CA ASP A 252 9.27 16.53 3.94
C ASP A 252 9.33 16.11 2.45
N LYS A 253 8.24 16.36 1.72
CA LYS A 253 8.11 16.07 0.28
C LYS A 253 9.19 16.74 -0.59
N ARG A 254 9.83 17.81 -0.12
CA ARG A 254 10.89 18.53 -0.85
C ARG A 254 12.23 17.79 -0.92
N SER A 255 12.31 16.59 -0.35
CA SER A 255 13.56 15.85 -0.12
C SER A 255 13.54 14.38 -0.57
N VAL A 256 12.40 13.87 -1.05
CA VAL A 256 12.27 12.47 -1.49
C VAL A 256 12.86 12.33 -2.90
N SER A 257 14.05 11.73 -2.98
CA SER A 257 14.72 11.39 -4.23
C SER A 257 14.96 9.88 -4.31
N TYR A 258 14.94 9.32 -5.52
CA TYR A 258 14.96 7.87 -5.77
C TYR A 258 16.32 7.17 -5.59
N GLU A 259 17.34 7.88 -5.09
CA GLU A 259 18.70 7.38 -4.93
C GLU A 259 19.19 7.58 -3.48
N THR A 260 19.93 6.59 -2.97
CA THR A 260 20.49 6.41 -1.60
C THR A 260 19.54 5.87 -0.51
N PHE A 261 19.68 4.57 -0.22
CA PHE A 261 19.08 3.86 0.93
C PHE A 261 20.13 3.30 1.92
N ASP A 262 21.39 3.72 1.80
CA ASP A 262 22.54 3.12 2.53
C ASP A 262 22.88 3.82 3.86
N ALA A 263 22.33 5.00 4.16
CA ALA A 263 22.51 5.69 5.45
C ALA A 263 21.75 5.00 6.63
N LEU A 264 21.33 3.75 6.43
CA LEU A 264 19.99 3.27 6.82
C LEU A 264 19.96 1.91 7.50
N ASP A 265 21.14 1.45 7.89
CA ASP A 265 21.35 0.90 9.24
C ASP A 265 20.96 1.97 10.31
N LYS A 266 20.83 3.26 9.92
CA LYS A 266 20.80 4.42 10.84
C LYS A 266 19.88 5.64 10.50
N ARG A 267 18.80 5.57 9.65
CA ARG A 267 17.59 6.51 9.61
C ARG A 267 16.59 6.37 8.41
N LYS A 268 15.33 5.91 8.66
CA LYS A 268 14.02 6.35 8.04
C LYS A 268 13.57 5.87 6.61
N LEU A 269 12.25 5.65 6.43
CA LEU A 269 11.61 4.89 5.33
C LEU A 269 10.72 5.72 4.37
N PHE A 270 10.16 5.03 3.36
CA PHE A 270 9.08 5.39 2.40
C PHE A 270 9.47 6.21 1.17
N VAL A 271 8.80 5.89 0.06
CA VAL A 271 8.99 6.50 -1.25
C VAL A 271 7.65 6.66 -1.98
N SER A 272 7.43 7.80 -2.62
CA SER A 272 6.39 8.01 -3.63
C SER A 272 6.97 8.74 -4.85
N ALA A 273 6.30 8.64 -6.00
CA ALA A 273 6.92 8.96 -7.30
C ALA A 273 6.95 10.44 -7.68
N ILE A 274 8.13 11.08 -7.59
CA ILE A 274 8.36 12.45 -8.07
C ILE A 274 9.76 12.57 -8.76
N PRO A 275 9.91 13.33 -9.87
CA PRO A 275 11.20 13.49 -10.58
C PRO A 275 12.29 14.30 -9.83
N LYS A 276 13.56 14.02 -10.18
CA LYS A 276 14.79 14.61 -9.60
C LYS A 276 14.81 16.15 -9.51
N LYS A 277 14.95 16.67 -8.28
CA LYS A 277 15.87 17.78 -7.92
C LYS A 277 16.14 17.79 -6.40
N GLN A 278 17.36 18.19 -6.01
CA GLN A 278 17.98 18.04 -4.68
C GLN A 278 17.18 18.65 -3.51
N ARG A 279 17.20 17.99 -2.32
CA ARG A 279 17.63 18.57 -1.01
C ARG A 279 17.52 17.59 0.18
N GLN A 280 18.10 18.00 1.32
CA GLN A 280 18.21 17.27 2.60
C GLN A 280 16.85 16.84 3.17
N ILE A 281 16.80 15.66 3.82
CA ILE A 281 15.60 15.16 4.51
C ILE A 281 15.63 15.59 5.99
N GLU A 282 14.69 16.46 6.38
CA GLU A 282 14.31 16.63 7.77
C GLU A 282 13.21 15.63 8.14
N VAL A 283 13.41 14.89 9.23
CA VAL A 283 12.35 14.08 9.84
C VAL A 283 12.34 14.33 11.34
N LEU A 284 11.27 15.01 11.76
CA LEU A 284 10.94 15.31 13.15
C LEU A 284 10.23 14.09 13.78
N MET A 285 10.51 13.86 15.06
CA MET A 285 9.85 12.83 15.87
C MET A 285 9.15 13.49 17.06
N TYR A 286 7.88 13.14 17.24
CA TYR A 286 7.04 13.58 18.35
C TYR A 286 6.46 12.36 19.08
N ASP A 287 6.32 12.46 20.40
CA ASP A 287 5.43 11.56 21.15
C ASP A 287 4.05 12.22 21.39
N LYS A 288 3.13 11.50 22.07
CA LYS A 288 1.79 11.97 22.45
C LYS A 288 1.72 13.37 23.09
N ARG A 289 2.80 13.90 23.70
CA ARG A 289 2.86 15.24 24.31
C ARG A 289 3.38 16.34 23.37
N ARG A 290 3.75 15.98 22.13
CA ARG A 290 4.42 16.84 21.14
C ARG A 290 5.75 17.45 21.61
N GLU A 291 6.40 16.85 22.59
CA GLU A 291 7.79 17.19 22.92
C GLU A 291 8.70 16.69 21.78
N ILE A 292 9.52 17.58 21.21
CA ILE A 292 10.48 17.22 20.16
C ILE A 292 11.58 16.36 20.80
N LYS A 293 11.49 15.04 20.64
CA LYS A 293 12.49 14.11 21.18
C LYS A 293 13.80 14.11 20.39
N LYS A 294 13.77 14.50 19.10
CA LYS A 294 14.98 14.63 18.26
C LYS A 294 14.75 15.44 16.99
N LEU A 295 15.65 16.38 16.72
CA LEU A 295 15.85 16.97 15.39
C LEU A 295 17.02 16.22 14.71
N HIS A 296 16.83 15.78 13.47
CA HIS A 296 17.88 15.10 12.71
C HIS A 296 17.94 15.63 11.28
N LEU A 297 18.86 16.56 11.06
CA LEU A 297 19.37 16.91 9.74
C LEU A 297 20.20 15.74 9.19
N VAL A 298 20.03 15.42 7.92
CA VAL A 298 20.86 14.46 7.19
C VAL A 298 21.45 15.19 5.98
N ASP A 299 22.78 15.31 5.96
CA ASP A 299 23.47 15.96 4.85
C ASP A 299 23.78 14.93 3.76
N ALA A 300 23.42 15.23 2.51
CA ALA A 300 23.54 14.32 1.36
C ALA A 300 24.95 14.37 0.74
N GLY A 301 25.98 14.29 1.59
CA GLY A 301 27.38 14.40 1.22
C GLY A 301 28.14 13.08 1.40
N HIS A 302 28.61 12.52 0.28
CA HIS A 302 29.47 11.32 0.17
C HIS A 302 28.80 9.96 0.42
N LEU A 303 27.97 9.53 -0.54
CA LEU A 303 27.97 8.16 -1.09
C LEU A 303 27.82 8.26 -2.61
#